data_AF-A0A948JLW4-F1
#
_entry.id   AF-A0A948JLW4-F1
#
_cell.length_a   1.000
_cell.length_b   1.000
_cell.length_c   1.000
_cell.angle_alpha   90.00
_cell.angle_beta   90.00
_cell.angle_gamma   90.00
#
_symmetry.space_group_name_H-M   'P 1'
#
loop_
_entity.id
_entity.type
_entity.pdbx_description
1 polymer ?
#
loop_
_entity_poly.entity_id
_entity_poly.type
_entity_poly.pdbx_seq_one_letter_code
_entity_poly.pdbx_strand_id
1 'polypeptide(L)'
;MDIPKDLVAFLAGNNQLNYDYSKAEPNKIMLCSLEELKTGVIWLSPADENIEGFYEIPAVNLVSSCVAYDPDFILLWLPNEKIYGTWDCDHWCINIFPNTSWTDIVQNPLPYINSQWYPDNGVSQPYEPYSKYILKKGRPF
;
A
#
# COMPACT_ATOMS: atom_id res chain seq x y z
N MET A 1 -6.60 6.90 14.55
CA MET A 1 -6.51 6.33 13.19
C MET A 1 -7.63 5.31 13.06
N ASP A 2 -8.47 5.40 12.03
CA ASP A 2 -9.58 4.46 11.80
C ASP A 2 -9.04 3.27 10.99
N ILE A 3 -8.52 2.25 11.68
CA ILE A 3 -8.00 1.01 11.08
C ILE A 3 -9.13 -0.02 11.00
N PRO A 4 -9.26 -0.78 9.89
CA PRO A 4 -10.28 -1.81 9.74
C PRO A 4 -10.24 -2.86 10.84
N LYS A 5 -11.41 -3.24 11.35
CA LYS A 5 -11.54 -4.14 12.51
C LYS A 5 -10.97 -5.54 12.25
N ASP A 6 -11.08 -6.03 11.02
CA ASP A 6 -10.56 -7.33 10.62
C ASP A 6 -9.03 -7.33 10.56
N LEU A 7 -8.41 -6.26 10.08
CA LEU A 7 -6.96 -6.03 10.20
C LEU A 7 -6.53 -5.96 11.68
N VAL A 8 -7.24 -5.21 12.52
CA VAL A 8 -6.92 -5.12 13.95
C VAL A 8 -6.97 -6.50 14.61
N ALA A 9 -8.03 -7.26 14.37
CA ALA A 9 -8.19 -8.60 14.93
C ALA A 9 -7.08 -9.55 14.46
N PHE A 10 -6.69 -9.47 13.18
CA PHE A 10 -5.62 -10.28 12.61
C PHE A 10 -4.27 -9.97 13.28
N LEU A 11 -3.91 -8.69 13.38
CA LEU A 11 -2.63 -8.26 13.97
C LEU A 11 -2.59 -8.45 15.49
N ALA A 12 -3.72 -8.32 16.20
CA ALA A 12 -3.80 -8.61 17.64
C ALA A 12 -3.44 -10.08 17.96
N GLY A 13 -3.66 -10.99 17.02
CA GLY A 13 -3.24 -12.38 17.11
C GLY A 13 -1.77 -12.62 16.78
N ASN A 14 -0.97 -11.58 16.49
CA ASN A 14 0.39 -11.66 15.97
C ASN A 14 0.51 -12.51 14.70
N ASN A 15 -0.56 -12.55 13.89
CA ASN A 15 -0.59 -13.36 12.69
C ASN A 15 0.27 -12.75 11.58
N GLN A 16 0.75 -13.60 10.68
CA GLN A 16 1.47 -13.23 9.47
C GLN A 16 0.75 -13.81 8.25
N LEU A 17 0.93 -13.21 7.08
CA LEU A 17 0.37 -13.74 5.85
C LEU A 17 1.03 -15.08 5.49
N ASN A 18 0.22 -16.05 5.11
CA ASN A 18 0.68 -17.36 4.65
C ASN A 18 0.56 -17.45 3.12
N TYR A 19 1.69 -17.55 2.44
CA TYR A 19 1.77 -17.60 0.98
C TYR A 19 3.11 -18.21 0.55
N ASP A 20 3.22 -18.55 -0.74
CA ASP A 20 4.45 -19.05 -1.33
C ASP A 20 5.42 -17.90 -1.61
N TYR A 21 6.42 -17.73 -0.73
CA TYR A 21 7.38 -16.63 -0.81
C TYR A 21 8.20 -16.63 -2.09
N SER A 22 8.38 -17.79 -2.75
CA SER A 22 9.12 -17.89 -4.01
C SER A 22 8.38 -17.27 -5.20
N LYS A 23 7.09 -16.96 -5.02
CA LYS A 23 6.22 -16.32 -6.03
C LYS A 23 5.93 -14.86 -5.74
N ALA A 24 6.43 -14.34 -4.61
CA ALA A 24 6.31 -12.94 -4.26
C ALA A 24 7.57 -12.21 -4.69
N GLU A 25 7.43 -11.11 -5.43
CA GLU A 25 8.56 -10.24 -5.80
C GLU A 25 9.37 -9.81 -4.56
N PRO A 26 8.75 -9.31 -3.47
CA PRO A 26 9.50 -8.93 -2.27
C PRO A 26 9.95 -10.11 -1.41
N ASN A 27 9.73 -11.33 -1.89
CA ASN A 27 9.90 -12.57 -1.16
C ASN A 27 9.05 -12.55 0.13
N LYS A 28 9.56 -13.09 1.24
CA LYS A 28 8.91 -13.04 2.53
C LYS A 28 8.86 -11.61 3.07
N ILE A 29 7.65 -11.09 3.21
CA ILE A 29 7.32 -9.90 4.00
C ILE A 29 6.95 -10.27 5.45
N MET A 30 7.20 -9.36 6.37
CA MET A 30 6.71 -9.36 7.75
C MET A 30 5.75 -8.20 7.94
N LEU A 31 4.62 -8.43 8.58
CA LEU A 31 3.67 -7.38 8.91
C LEU A 31 4.12 -6.58 10.14
N CYS A 32 3.73 -5.31 10.18
CA CYS A 32 3.78 -4.51 11.41
C CYS A 32 2.85 -5.11 12.48
N SER A 33 3.28 -5.09 13.74
CA SER A 33 2.40 -5.22 14.89
C SER A 33 1.48 -4.00 15.04
N LEU A 34 0.45 -4.10 15.86
CA LEU A 34 -0.48 -2.99 16.12
C LEU A 34 0.23 -1.74 16.68
N GLU A 35 1.27 -1.91 17.49
CA GLU A 35 2.03 -0.82 18.10
C GLU A 35 2.98 -0.14 17.11
N GLU A 36 3.37 -0.85 16.04
CA GLU A 36 4.23 -0.35 14.98
C GLU A 36 3.45 0.41 13.91
N LEU A 37 2.12 0.25 13.83
CA LEU A 37 1.29 0.96 12.88
C LEU A 37 1.39 2.48 13.09
N LYS A 38 1.93 3.16 12.09
CA LYS A 38 2.07 4.61 12.05
C LYS A 38 1.63 5.15 10.70
N THR A 39 1.07 6.35 10.72
CA THR A 39 0.80 7.09 9.49
C THR A 39 2.09 7.74 9.03
N GLY A 40 2.52 7.39 7.83
CA GLY A 40 3.51 8.14 7.06
C GLY A 40 2.85 8.87 5.89
N VAL A 41 3.66 9.26 4.93
CA VAL A 41 3.23 9.97 3.73
C VAL A 41 3.84 9.26 2.53
N ILE A 42 3.01 9.01 1.51
CA ILE A 42 3.46 8.61 0.19
C ILE A 42 3.31 9.79 -0.78
N TRP A 43 4.12 9.79 -1.83
CA TRP A 43 4.08 10.83 -2.85
C TRP A 43 3.60 10.26 -4.18
N LEU A 44 2.67 10.98 -4.80
CA LEU A 44 2.12 10.63 -6.11
C LEU A 44 2.44 11.69 -7.15
N SER A 45 2.88 11.26 -8.31
CA SER A 45 3.00 12.12 -9.49
C SER A 45 1.62 12.47 -10.06
N PRO A 46 1.45 13.65 -10.67
CA PRO A 46 0.29 13.94 -11.50
C PRO A 46 0.21 13.00 -12.70
N ALA A 47 -1.01 12.68 -13.15
CA ALA A 47 -1.23 11.89 -14.35
C ALA A 47 -0.73 12.58 -15.64
N ASP A 48 -0.74 13.92 -15.66
CA ASP A 48 -0.12 14.71 -16.73
C ASP A 48 1.36 14.93 -16.42
N GLU A 49 2.23 14.23 -17.14
CA GLU A 49 3.69 14.30 -17.01
C GLU A 49 4.27 15.71 -17.26
N ASN A 50 3.51 16.62 -17.88
CA ASN A 50 3.93 18.01 -18.06
C ASN A 50 3.75 18.86 -16.79
N ILE A 51 3.04 18.35 -15.78
CA ILE A 51 2.83 19.04 -14.51
C ILE A 51 3.98 18.72 -13.56
N GLU A 52 4.84 19.71 -13.32
CA GLU A 52 5.88 19.61 -12.29
C GLU A 52 5.29 19.76 -10.88
N GLY A 53 5.00 18.62 -10.25
CA GLY A 53 4.52 18.59 -8.88
C GLY A 53 4.31 17.19 -8.34
N PHE A 54 3.70 17.13 -7.16
CA PHE A 54 3.36 15.89 -6.48
C PHE A 54 2.18 16.09 -5.53
N TYR A 55 1.53 15.00 -5.16
CA TYR A 55 0.55 14.95 -4.09
C TYR A 55 1.14 14.24 -2.87
N GLU A 56 0.83 14.73 -1.67
CA GLU A 56 1.14 14.03 -0.42
C GLU A 56 -0.11 13.33 0.10
N ILE A 57 -0.01 12.01 0.22
CA ILE A 57 -1.12 11.18 0.66
C ILE A 57 -0.74 10.54 2.00
N PRO A 58 -1.50 10.78 3.09
CA PRO A 58 -1.34 10.04 4.32
C PRO A 58 -1.61 8.56 4.08
N ALA A 59 -0.71 7.69 4.53
CA ALA A 59 -0.83 6.25 4.39
C ALA A 59 -0.31 5.55 5.64
N VAL A 60 -0.86 4.38 5.94
CA VAL A 60 -0.40 3.52 7.04
C VAL A 60 0.36 2.36 6.42
N ASN A 61 1.66 2.27 6.71
CA ASN A 61 2.46 1.12 6.30
C ASN A 61 2.02 -0.12 7.09
N LEU A 62 1.84 -1.25 6.40
CA LEU A 62 1.46 -2.53 7.01
C LEU A 62 2.60 -3.55 7.04
N VAL A 63 3.74 -3.24 6.41
CA VAL A 63 4.88 -4.15 6.23
C VAL A 63 6.08 -3.62 6.99
N SER A 64 6.60 -4.39 7.96
CA SER A 64 7.75 -4.00 8.79
C SER A 64 9.09 -4.35 8.16
N SER A 65 9.15 -5.40 7.34
CA SER A 65 10.35 -5.81 6.63
C SER A 65 10.03 -6.73 5.44
N CYS A 66 10.94 -6.77 4.47
CA CYS A 66 10.97 -7.79 3.42
C CYS A 66 12.43 -8.11 3.05
N VAL A 67 12.65 -9.08 2.17
CA VAL A 67 14.02 -9.55 1.85
C VAL A 67 14.66 -8.76 0.72
N ALA A 68 13.90 -8.40 -0.32
CA ALA A 68 14.44 -7.96 -1.60
C ALA A 68 14.27 -6.46 -1.91
N TYR A 69 13.45 -5.74 -1.14
CA TYR A 69 13.08 -4.35 -1.40
C TYR A 69 12.97 -3.53 -0.11
N ASP A 70 12.64 -2.24 -0.26
CA ASP A 70 12.18 -1.42 0.85
C ASP A 70 10.77 -1.89 1.26
N PRO A 71 10.52 -2.24 2.54
CA PRO A 71 9.21 -2.69 2.99
C PRO A 71 8.14 -1.60 2.98
N ASP A 72 8.52 -0.33 2.98
CA ASP A 72 7.59 0.76 3.20
C ASP A 72 6.49 0.79 2.14
N PHE A 73 5.25 0.65 2.60
CA PHE A 73 4.03 0.78 1.81
C PHE A 73 3.86 -0.25 0.67
N ILE A 74 4.61 -1.37 0.68
CA ILE A 74 4.32 -2.54 -0.18
C ILE A 74 2.86 -2.98 -0.01
N LEU A 75 2.39 -3.02 1.24
CA LEU A 75 0.97 -3.04 1.58
C LEU A 75 0.69 -1.85 2.48
N LEU A 76 -0.35 -1.10 2.15
CA LEU A 76 -0.73 0.10 2.88
C LEU A 76 -2.24 0.19 3.09
N TRP A 77 -2.64 0.97 4.10
CA TRP A 77 -4.01 1.44 4.29
C TRP A 77 -4.08 2.95 4.10
N LEU A 78 -4.99 3.41 3.25
CA LEU A 78 -5.29 4.83 3.05
C LEU A 78 -6.42 5.23 4.01
N PRO A 79 -6.15 5.96 5.10
CA PRO A 79 -7.14 6.24 6.14
C PRO A 79 -8.25 7.20 5.68
N ASN A 80 -7.97 8.10 4.73
CA ASN A 80 -8.97 9.05 4.23
C ASN A 80 -9.93 8.38 3.22
N GLU A 81 -9.39 7.51 2.38
CA GLU A 81 -10.12 6.76 1.35
C GLU A 81 -10.80 5.51 1.89
N LYS A 82 -10.33 5.02 3.05
CA LYS A 82 -10.73 3.75 3.65
C LYS A 82 -10.53 2.57 2.68
N ILE A 83 -9.35 2.50 2.07
CA ILE A 83 -9.01 1.47 1.09
C ILE A 83 -7.56 0.99 1.27
N TYR A 84 -7.32 -0.27 0.95
CA TYR A 84 -5.98 -0.83 0.88
C TYR A 84 -5.32 -0.54 -0.46
N GLY A 85 -4.00 -0.65 -0.51
CA GLY A 85 -3.27 -0.54 -1.77
C GLY A 85 -1.81 -0.92 -1.62
N THR A 86 -1.05 -0.53 -2.64
CA THR A 86 0.40 -0.65 -2.72
C THR A 86 0.96 0.59 -3.41
N TRP A 87 2.12 1.07 -2.95
CA TRP A 87 2.76 2.25 -3.51
C TRP A 87 4.06 1.88 -4.20
N ASP A 88 4.19 2.31 -5.45
CA ASP A 88 5.44 2.24 -6.18
C ASP A 88 6.25 3.51 -5.92
N CYS A 89 7.26 3.39 -5.07
CA CYS A 89 8.12 4.50 -4.67
C CYS A 89 9.09 4.96 -5.77
N ASP A 90 9.36 4.13 -6.78
CA ASP A 90 10.22 4.47 -7.91
C ASP A 90 9.46 5.26 -8.97
N HIS A 91 8.16 4.98 -9.13
CA HIS A 91 7.29 5.63 -10.12
C HIS A 91 6.33 6.68 -9.52
N TRP A 92 6.29 6.81 -8.19
CA TRP A 92 5.35 7.68 -7.46
C TRP A 92 3.91 7.46 -7.92
N CYS A 93 3.51 6.20 -8.02
CA CYS A 93 2.15 5.81 -8.37
C CYS A 93 1.61 4.81 -7.36
N ILE A 94 0.30 4.68 -7.29
CA ILE A 94 -0.39 3.81 -6.35
C ILE A 94 -1.44 2.98 -7.08
N ASN A 95 -1.50 1.71 -6.71
CA ASN A 95 -2.64 0.88 -7.03
C ASN A 95 -3.44 0.61 -5.75
N ILE A 96 -4.74 0.85 -5.82
CA ILE A 96 -5.69 0.56 -4.74
C ILE A 96 -6.35 -0.80 -4.97
N PHE A 97 -6.91 -1.38 -3.90
CA PHE A 97 -7.65 -2.64 -3.93
C PHE A 97 -9.14 -2.37 -3.63
N PRO A 98 -9.97 -2.09 -4.66
CA PRO A 98 -11.38 -1.78 -4.46
C PRO A 98 -12.13 -2.95 -3.84
N ASN A 99 -13.10 -2.64 -2.98
CA ASN A 99 -14.00 -3.63 -2.36
C ASN A 99 -13.26 -4.79 -1.65
N THR A 100 -12.03 -4.56 -1.21
CA THR A 100 -11.17 -5.57 -0.58
C THR A 100 -11.11 -5.34 0.92
N SER A 101 -11.40 -6.39 1.69
CA SER A 101 -11.17 -6.44 3.14
C SER A 101 -9.78 -7.01 3.46
N TRP A 102 -9.33 -6.87 4.71
CA TRP A 102 -8.09 -7.55 5.11
C TRP A 102 -8.26 -9.07 5.06
N THR A 103 -9.46 -9.55 5.37
CA THR A 103 -9.80 -10.98 5.29
C THR A 103 -9.58 -11.54 3.88
N ASP A 104 -9.92 -10.78 2.84
CA ASP A 104 -9.69 -11.18 1.44
C ASP A 104 -8.19 -11.27 1.13
N ILE A 105 -7.40 -10.29 1.59
CA ILE A 105 -5.94 -10.28 1.46
C ILE A 105 -5.34 -11.52 2.16
N VAL A 106 -5.80 -11.85 3.36
CA VAL A 106 -5.32 -13.03 4.11
C VAL A 106 -5.64 -14.33 3.37
N GLN A 107 -6.81 -14.44 2.75
CA GLN A 107 -7.23 -15.64 2.02
C GLN A 107 -6.42 -15.88 0.74
N ASN A 108 -5.97 -14.81 0.07
CA ASN A 108 -5.17 -14.91 -1.14
C ASN A 108 -4.14 -13.78 -1.25
N PRO A 109 -3.02 -13.83 -0.51
CA PRO A 109 -2.12 -12.68 -0.37
C PRO A 109 -1.33 -12.32 -1.63
N LEU A 110 -0.99 -13.32 -2.46
CA LEU A 110 -0.02 -13.16 -3.55
C LEU A 110 -0.39 -12.07 -4.56
N PRO A 111 -1.62 -12.01 -5.10
CA PRO A 111 -2.00 -10.94 -6.01
C PRO A 111 -1.79 -9.54 -5.41
N TYR A 112 -2.19 -9.34 -4.15
CA TYR A 112 -2.07 -8.05 -3.46
C TYR A 112 -0.62 -7.65 -3.21
N ILE A 113 0.20 -8.57 -2.68
CA ILE A 113 1.63 -8.33 -2.43
C ILE A 113 2.35 -7.97 -3.72
N ASN A 114 2.04 -8.65 -4.81
CA ASN A 114 2.70 -8.44 -6.09
C ASN A 114 2.13 -7.28 -6.92
N SER A 115 1.08 -6.60 -6.45
CA SER A 115 0.35 -5.61 -7.26
C SER A 115 1.20 -4.41 -7.67
N GLN A 116 2.28 -4.11 -6.96
CA GLN A 116 3.23 -3.07 -7.35
C GLN A 116 3.92 -3.44 -8.67
N TRP A 117 4.40 -4.67 -8.79
CA TRP A 117 5.16 -5.14 -9.95
C TRP A 117 4.28 -5.69 -11.08
N TYR A 118 3.10 -6.21 -10.75
CA TYR A 118 2.14 -6.77 -11.69
C TYR A 118 0.75 -6.15 -11.47
N PRO A 119 0.55 -4.87 -11.84
CA PRO A 119 -0.70 -4.15 -11.58
C PRO A 119 -1.90 -4.72 -12.36
N ASP A 120 -1.67 -5.34 -13.52
CA ASP A 120 -2.70 -5.98 -14.36
C ASP A 120 -3.15 -7.36 -13.85
N ASN A 121 -3.18 -7.55 -12.53
CA ASN A 121 -3.51 -8.82 -11.88
C ASN A 121 -5.01 -9.01 -11.57
N GLY A 122 -5.84 -7.99 -11.86
CA GLY A 122 -7.29 -8.01 -11.66
C GLY A 122 -7.77 -7.76 -10.22
N VAL A 123 -6.88 -7.57 -9.24
CA VAL A 123 -7.24 -7.17 -7.86
C VAL A 123 -6.94 -5.71 -7.55
N SER A 124 -6.18 -5.04 -8.41
CA SER A 124 -5.75 -3.67 -8.22
C SER A 124 -6.13 -2.77 -9.39
N GLN A 125 -6.19 -1.46 -9.13
CA GLN A 125 -6.36 -0.44 -10.17
C GLN A 125 -5.63 0.84 -9.78
N PRO A 126 -5.18 1.66 -10.74
CA PRO A 126 -4.56 2.95 -10.45
C PRO A 126 -5.47 3.87 -9.64
N TYR A 127 -4.88 4.69 -8.76
CA TYR A 127 -5.62 5.70 -8.01
C TYR A 127 -5.15 7.12 -8.33
N GLU A 128 -6.14 7.97 -8.63
CA GLU A 128 -5.95 9.36 -9.01
C GLU A 128 -6.28 10.31 -7.84
N PRO A 129 -5.30 11.05 -7.29
CA PRO A 129 -5.50 11.86 -6.09
C PRO A 129 -6.07 13.27 -6.36
N TYR A 130 -6.11 13.73 -7.62
CA TYR A 130 -6.32 15.14 -7.98
C TYR A 130 -7.64 15.75 -7.48
N SER A 131 -8.66 14.93 -7.24
CA SER A 131 -9.97 15.40 -6.75
C SER A 131 -10.02 15.63 -5.24
N LYS A 132 -9.05 15.08 -4.49
CA LYS A 132 -9.05 15.08 -3.02
C LYS A 132 -7.82 15.74 -2.40
N TYR A 133 -6.71 15.82 -3.13
CA TYR A 133 -5.45 16.31 -2.61
C TYR A 133 -4.97 17.55 -3.37
N ILE A 134 -4.26 18.42 -2.66
CA ILE A 134 -3.69 19.65 -3.22
C ILE A 134 -2.37 19.28 -3.91
N LEU A 135 -2.25 19.68 -5.18
CA LEU A 135 -1.00 19.58 -5.91
C LEU A 135 0.05 20.51 -5.30
N LYS A 136 1.19 19.96 -4.92
CA LYS A 136 2.38 20.71 -4.50
C LYS A 136 3.35 20.84 -5.66
N LYS A 137 3.93 22.03 -5.85
CA LYS A 137 4.92 22.28 -6.90
C LYS A 137 6.29 21.75 -6.51
N GLY A 138 7.07 21.28 -7.48
CA GLY A 138 8.45 20.82 -7.28
C GLY A 138 8.55 19.33 -6.99
N ARG A 139 9.57 18.92 -6.24
CA ARG A 139 9.82 17.54 -5.81
C ARG A 139 9.70 17.40 -4.28
N PRO A 140 9.37 16.22 -3.76
CA PRO A 140 9.22 15.99 -2.31
C PRO A 140 10.55 16.04 -1.53
N PHE A 141 11.69 16.24 -2.19
CA PHE A 141 13.03 16.38 -1.60
C PHE A 141 13.92 17.34 -2.42
#